data_AF-A0AAV4K3D3-F1
#
_entry.id   AF-A0AAV4K3D3-F1
#
_cell.length_a   1.000
_cell.length_b   1.000
_cell.length_c   1.000
_cell.angle_alpha   90.00
_cell.angle_beta   90.00
_cell.angle_gamma   90.00
#
_symmetry.space_group_name_H-M   'P 1'
#
loop_
_entity.id
_entity.type
_entity.pdbx_description
1 polymer ?
#
loop_
_entity_poly.entity_id
_entity_poly.type
_entity_poly.pdbx_seq_one_letter_code
_entity_poly.pdbx_strand_id
1 'polypeptide(L)'
;MVFDLETTGFSPASAAIVEIGAVRIVGGRIDEALKFETLVRPTRPDGSVLSIPWQAQQVHGISDEMVRSAPTIEQALPGFLDFVGGSAVVAHNVGFDGSFMRAGAGRLGLSWAPERELCTMQLSRRAFPRERAHNLTILAERLGLEFAPGGRHRSYGDVQVTAQAYLRLRELLGESG
;
A
#
# COMPACT_ATOMS: atom_id res chain seq x y z
N MET A 1 7.86 6.99 -4.48
CA MET A 1 7.73 5.96 -3.44
C MET A 1 6.59 5.04 -3.84
N VAL A 2 6.71 3.74 -3.60
CA VAL A 2 5.63 2.76 -3.79
C VAL A 2 5.15 2.31 -2.41
N PHE A 3 3.85 2.21 -2.19
CA PHE A 3 3.29 1.76 -0.92
C PHE A 3 2.01 0.95 -1.13
N ASP A 4 1.65 0.20 -0.09
CA ASP A 4 0.45 -0.63 0.01
C ASP A 4 -0.04 -0.62 1.47
N LEU A 5 -1.30 -1.02 1.70
CA LEU A 5 -1.89 -1.15 3.02
C LEU A 5 -2.69 -2.44 3.14
N GLU A 6 -2.52 -3.13 4.26
CA GLU A 6 -3.49 -4.13 4.71
C GLU A 6 -4.46 -3.49 5.72
N THR A 7 -5.74 -3.84 5.64
CA THR A 7 -6.80 -3.17 6.41
C THR A 7 -7.85 -4.16 6.93
N THR A 8 -8.58 -3.77 7.97
CA THR A 8 -9.69 -4.57 8.52
C THR A 8 -10.94 -4.58 7.64
N GLY A 9 -10.96 -3.86 6.52
CA GLY A 9 -12.11 -3.73 5.62
C GLY A 9 -11.95 -2.60 4.61
N PHE A 10 -12.96 -2.37 3.77
CA PHE A 10 -12.78 -1.56 2.56
C PHE A 10 -13.01 -0.05 2.70
N SER A 11 -13.51 0.42 3.85
CA SER A 11 -13.91 1.82 4.03
C SER A 11 -13.15 2.47 5.18
N PRO A 12 -12.45 3.60 4.96
CA PRO A 12 -11.71 4.29 6.02
C PRO A 12 -12.61 4.94 7.10
N ALA A 13 -13.94 4.94 6.88
CA ALA A 13 -14.93 5.38 7.85
C ALA A 13 -15.18 4.33 8.95
N SER A 14 -15.00 3.04 8.64
CA SER A 14 -15.34 1.93 9.54
C SER A 14 -14.23 0.90 9.73
N ALA A 15 -13.20 0.92 8.89
CA ALA A 15 -12.04 0.05 8.95
C ALA A 15 -10.77 0.79 9.38
N ALA A 16 -9.78 0.01 9.79
CA ALA A 16 -8.48 0.48 10.26
C ALA A 16 -7.36 -0.19 9.45
N ILE A 17 -6.20 0.49 9.39
CA ILE A 17 -4.96 -0.06 8.83
C ILE A 17 -4.37 -1.06 9.82
N VAL A 18 -3.87 -2.19 9.33
CA VAL A 18 -3.19 -3.23 10.12
C VAL A 18 -1.74 -3.49 9.69
N GLU A 19 -1.35 -3.04 8.50
CA GLU A 19 0.04 -3.08 8.03
C GLU A 19 0.28 -1.95 7.04
N ILE A 20 1.49 -1.38 7.06
CA ILE A 20 1.96 -0.40 6.09
C ILE A 20 3.29 -0.91 5.53
N GLY A 21 3.35 -1.07 4.21
CA GLY A 21 4.58 -1.35 3.47
C GLY A 21 4.89 -0.21 2.51
N ALA A 22 6.16 0.13 2.36
CA ALA A 22 6.63 1.03 1.32
C ALA A 22 8.10 0.83 0.96
N VAL A 23 8.45 1.22 -0.27
CA VAL A 23 9.84 1.24 -0.77
C VAL A 23 10.06 2.45 -1.68
N ARG A 24 11.29 2.95 -1.72
CA ARG A 24 11.67 4.01 -2.66
C ARG A 24 12.19 3.42 -3.98
N ILE A 25 11.87 4.12 -5.06
CA ILE A 25 12.50 3.91 -6.36
C ILE A 25 13.43 5.11 -6.57
N VAL A 26 14.72 4.84 -6.79
CA VAL A 26 15.76 5.85 -6.99
C VAL A 26 16.51 5.52 -8.28
N GLY A 27 16.60 6.48 -9.20
CA GLY A 27 17.28 6.27 -10.49
C GLY A 27 16.73 5.09 -11.29
N GLY A 28 15.40 4.88 -11.24
CA GLY A 28 14.73 3.77 -11.94
C GLY A 28 14.92 2.39 -11.30
N ARG A 29 15.48 2.30 -10.10
CA ARG A 29 15.70 1.04 -9.38
C ARG A 29 15.01 1.04 -8.03
N ILE A 30 14.50 -0.12 -7.61
CA ILE A 30 13.95 -0.32 -6.27
C ILE A 30 15.13 -0.30 -5.28
N ASP A 31 15.06 0.54 -4.26
CA ASP A 31 16.08 0.64 -3.22
C ASP A 31 15.54 0.01 -1.93
N GLU A 32 15.88 -1.27 -1.73
CA GLU A 32 15.48 -2.07 -0.56
C GLU A 32 16.06 -1.53 0.76
N ALA A 33 17.12 -0.71 0.72
CA ALA A 33 17.65 -0.04 1.91
C ALA A 33 16.77 1.15 2.34
N LEU A 34 15.93 1.66 1.43
CA LEU A 34 14.98 2.73 1.66
C LEU A 34 13.55 2.18 1.70
N LYS A 35 13.31 1.27 2.65
CA LYS A 35 12.00 0.69 2.93
C LYS A 35 11.40 1.16 4.25
N PHE A 36 10.07 1.13 4.31
CA PHE A 36 9.29 1.32 5.53
C PHE A 36 8.32 0.15 5.65
N GLU A 37 8.30 -0.51 6.81
CA GLU A 37 7.46 -1.67 7.04
C GLU A 37 7.04 -1.69 8.51
N THR A 38 5.73 -1.72 8.78
CA THR A 38 5.24 -1.79 10.14
C THR A 38 3.86 -2.44 10.20
N LEU A 39 3.66 -3.32 11.18
CA LEU A 39 2.32 -3.70 11.62
C LEU A 39 1.69 -2.53 12.39
N VAL A 40 0.38 -2.44 12.34
CA VAL A 40 -0.40 -1.41 13.04
C VAL A 40 -1.46 -2.07 13.89
N ARG A 41 -1.53 -1.68 15.17
CA ARG A 41 -2.62 -2.08 16.06
C ARG A 41 -3.88 -1.30 15.68
N PRO A 42 -4.91 -1.95 15.13
CA PRO A 42 -6.11 -1.26 14.66
C PRO A 42 -6.91 -0.66 15.83
N THR A 43 -7.24 0.62 15.71
CA THR A 43 -8.04 1.38 16.67
C THR A 43 -9.25 2.03 15.99
N ARG A 44 -10.33 2.23 16.74
CA ARG A 44 -11.44 3.09 16.35
C ARG A 44 -11.06 4.56 16.57
N PRO A 45 -11.83 5.52 16.00
CA PRO A 45 -11.60 6.94 16.24
C PRO A 45 -11.64 7.36 17.71
N ASP A 46 -12.33 6.61 18.57
CA ASP A 46 -12.37 6.84 20.03
C ASP A 46 -11.17 6.24 20.80
N GLY A 47 -10.20 5.66 20.07
CA GLY A 47 -9.01 5.02 20.64
C GLY A 47 -9.23 3.58 21.12
N SER A 48 -10.46 3.05 21.08
CA SER A 48 -10.71 1.65 21.45
C SER A 48 -10.12 0.69 20.42
N VAL A 49 -9.61 -0.47 20.89
CA VAL A 49 -9.06 -1.50 20.01
C VAL A 49 -10.17 -2.07 19.11
N LEU A 50 -9.88 -2.22 17.83
CA LEU A 50 -10.75 -2.82 16.83
C LEU A 50 -10.24 -4.23 16.50
N SER A 51 -10.97 -5.28 16.86
CA SER A 51 -10.61 -6.64 16.45
C SER A 51 -10.59 -6.79 14.93
N ILE A 52 -9.60 -7.51 14.42
CA ILE A 52 -9.48 -7.82 12.99
C ILE A 52 -10.58 -8.81 12.60
N PRO A 53 -11.47 -8.47 11.64
CA PRO A 53 -12.49 -9.40 11.17
C PRO A 53 -11.88 -10.64 10.53
N TRP A 54 -12.50 -11.80 10.75
CA TRP A 54 -12.00 -13.08 10.24
C TRP A 54 -11.78 -13.06 8.73
N GLN A 55 -12.68 -12.42 7.96
CA GLN A 55 -12.56 -12.30 6.51
C GLN A 55 -11.31 -11.52 6.08
N ALA A 56 -10.94 -10.47 6.81
CA ALA A 56 -9.72 -9.71 6.53
C ALA A 56 -8.47 -10.54 6.87
N GLN A 57 -8.49 -11.19 8.04
CA GLN A 57 -7.42 -12.12 8.44
C GLN A 57 -7.22 -13.28 7.45
N GLN A 58 -8.29 -13.81 6.83
CA GLN A 58 -8.16 -14.84 5.79
C GLN A 58 -7.46 -14.34 4.52
N VAL A 59 -7.50 -13.02 4.26
CA VAL A 59 -6.81 -12.42 3.11
C VAL A 59 -5.34 -12.19 3.44
N HIS A 60 -5.05 -11.43 4.50
CA HIS A 60 -3.69 -10.96 4.78
C HIS A 60 -2.92 -11.77 5.83
N GLY A 61 -3.56 -12.73 6.50
CA GLY A 61 -2.94 -13.58 7.52
C GLY A 61 -2.64 -12.90 8.86
N ILE A 62 -2.66 -11.55 8.92
CA ILE A 62 -2.45 -10.78 10.16
C ILE A 62 -3.56 -11.05 11.19
N SER A 63 -3.15 -11.48 12.38
CA SER A 63 -4.04 -11.77 13.52
C SER A 63 -3.96 -10.70 14.61
N ASP A 64 -4.98 -10.64 15.48
CA ASP A 64 -4.99 -9.76 16.65
C ASP A 64 -3.76 -9.97 17.57
N GLU A 65 -3.23 -11.20 17.63
CA GLU A 65 -2.00 -11.55 18.36
C GLU A 65 -0.79 -10.80 17.80
N MET A 66 -0.62 -10.82 16.48
CA MET A 66 0.53 -10.20 15.79
C MET A 66 0.58 -8.69 16.00
N VAL A 67 -0.58 -8.03 16.05
CA VAL A 67 -0.68 -6.57 16.17
C VAL A 67 -0.82 -6.10 17.61
N ARG A 68 -0.87 -7.00 18.61
CA ARG A 68 -1.13 -6.60 20.01
C ARG A 68 -0.10 -5.62 20.54
N SER A 69 1.18 -5.83 20.24
CA SER A 69 2.29 -4.96 20.66
C SER A 69 2.69 -3.94 19.58
N ALA A 70 2.06 -3.98 18.41
CA ALA A 70 2.34 -3.05 17.32
C ALA A 70 1.96 -1.61 17.69
N PRO A 71 2.60 -0.60 17.05
CA PRO A 71 2.19 0.79 17.20
C PRO A 71 0.74 0.99 16.75
N THR A 72 0.03 1.88 17.40
CA THR A 72 -1.27 2.38 16.91
C THR A 72 -1.07 3.26 15.68
N ILE A 73 -2.15 3.56 14.95
CA ILE A 73 -2.04 4.41 13.76
C ILE A 73 -1.57 5.83 14.12
N GLU A 74 -1.96 6.34 15.29
CA GLU A 74 -1.50 7.61 15.87
C GLU A 74 0.03 7.66 16.00
N GLN A 75 0.66 6.50 16.26
CA GLN A 75 2.10 6.37 16.44
C GLN A 75 2.83 6.08 15.12
N ALA A 76 2.25 5.24 14.25
CA ALA A 76 2.87 4.82 13.00
C ALA A 76 2.76 5.85 11.88
N LEU A 77 1.60 6.53 11.77
CA LEU A 77 1.30 7.39 10.64
C LEU A 77 2.24 8.60 10.53
N PRO A 78 2.61 9.33 11.59
CA PRO A 78 3.55 10.44 11.47
C PRO A 78 4.88 10.03 10.84
N GLY A 79 5.45 8.91 11.30
CA GLY A 79 6.69 8.37 10.73
C GLY A 79 6.55 7.96 9.26
N PHE A 80 5.38 7.43 8.87
CA PHE A 80 5.09 7.12 7.47
C PHE A 80 4.94 8.39 6.61
N LEU A 81 4.29 9.44 7.10
CA LEU A 81 4.15 10.71 6.39
C LEU A 81 5.52 11.39 6.19
N ASP A 82 6.37 11.38 7.21
CA ASP A 82 7.75 11.84 7.11
C ASP A 82 8.54 11.00 6.10
N PHE A 83 8.32 9.68 6.10
CA PHE A 83 8.92 8.78 5.13
C PHE A 83 8.42 9.05 3.70
N VAL A 84 7.19 9.51 3.48
CA VAL A 84 6.72 9.98 2.16
C VAL A 84 7.51 11.22 1.74
N GLY A 85 7.69 12.18 2.67
CA GLY A 85 8.58 13.33 2.49
C GLY A 85 8.28 14.17 1.25
N GLY A 86 6.99 14.34 0.92
CA GLY A 86 6.56 15.08 -0.27
C GLY A 86 6.89 14.40 -1.60
N SER A 87 7.36 13.15 -1.62
CA SER A 87 7.60 12.42 -2.87
C SER A 87 6.29 12.10 -3.60
N ALA A 88 6.34 11.93 -4.92
CA ALA A 88 5.28 11.21 -5.62
C ALA A 88 5.10 9.80 -5.07
N VAL A 89 3.85 9.34 -4.95
CA VAL A 89 3.49 8.02 -4.43
C VAL A 89 2.82 7.17 -5.50
N VAL A 90 3.03 5.86 -5.42
CA VAL A 90 2.50 4.85 -6.32
C VAL A 90 1.86 3.75 -5.48
N ALA A 91 0.66 3.33 -5.85
CA ALA A 91 0.02 2.14 -5.27
C ALA A 91 -0.81 1.39 -6.31
N HIS A 92 -1.12 0.12 -6.03
CA HIS A 92 -2.01 -0.67 -6.86
C HIS A 92 -3.47 -0.47 -6.44
N ASN A 93 -4.11 0.56 -7.03
CA ASN A 93 -5.38 1.14 -6.60
C ASN A 93 -5.24 2.29 -5.57
N VAL A 94 -4.40 3.28 -5.89
CA VAL A 94 -4.10 4.45 -5.04
C VAL A 94 -5.32 5.21 -4.48
N GLY A 95 -6.48 5.09 -5.12
CA GLY A 95 -7.73 5.64 -4.57
C GLY A 95 -8.10 5.01 -3.23
N PHE A 96 -7.90 3.69 -3.10
CA PHE A 96 -8.09 2.94 -1.87
C PHE A 96 -7.06 3.34 -0.81
N ASP A 97 -5.77 3.11 -1.06
CA ASP A 97 -4.70 3.37 -0.08
C ASP A 97 -4.64 4.83 0.33
N GLY A 98 -4.73 5.73 -0.64
CA GLY A 98 -4.77 7.17 -0.41
C GLY A 98 -6.00 7.61 0.40
N SER A 99 -7.14 6.92 0.30
CA SER A 99 -8.32 7.26 1.12
C SER A 99 -8.09 6.97 2.61
N PHE A 100 -7.41 5.88 2.94
CA PHE A 100 -7.01 5.55 4.31
C PHE A 100 -5.98 6.53 4.84
N MET A 101 -5.00 6.91 4.02
CA MET A 101 -4.01 7.91 4.41
C MET A 101 -4.63 9.29 4.67
N ARG A 102 -5.52 9.77 3.78
CA ARG A 102 -6.23 11.04 3.98
C ARG A 102 -7.09 11.02 5.25
N ALA A 103 -7.83 9.94 5.47
CA ALA A 103 -8.68 9.83 6.66
C ALA A 103 -7.86 9.73 7.95
N GLY A 104 -6.79 8.94 7.96
CA GLY A 104 -5.87 8.83 9.09
C GLY A 104 -5.19 10.16 9.41
N ALA A 105 -4.62 10.82 8.40
CA ALA A 105 -3.93 12.09 8.57
C ALA A 105 -4.89 13.17 9.09
N GLY A 106 -6.08 13.28 8.50
CA GLY A 106 -7.10 14.24 8.93
C GLY A 106 -7.53 14.05 10.39
N ARG A 107 -7.65 12.81 10.88
CA ARG A 107 -7.97 12.53 12.29
C ARG A 107 -6.88 13.01 13.26
N LEU A 108 -5.63 13.04 12.82
CA LEU A 108 -4.50 13.51 13.63
C LEU A 108 -4.20 15.01 13.44
N GLY A 109 -5.00 15.73 12.63
CA GLY A 109 -4.68 17.11 12.24
C GLY A 109 -3.45 17.23 11.34
N LEU A 110 -3.04 16.13 10.70
CA LEU A 110 -1.93 16.05 9.76
C LEU A 110 -2.44 16.12 8.32
N SER A 111 -1.52 16.28 7.37
CA SER A 111 -1.84 16.36 5.94
C SER A 111 -1.25 15.19 5.17
N TRP A 112 -2.07 14.50 4.39
CA TRP A 112 -1.61 13.64 3.31
C TRP A 112 -1.41 14.48 2.05
N ALA A 113 -0.16 14.85 1.77
CA ALA A 113 0.20 15.76 0.68
C ALA A 113 1.40 15.24 -0.13
N PRO A 114 1.29 14.08 -0.79
CA PRO A 114 2.31 13.66 -1.76
C PRO A 114 2.34 14.62 -2.96
N GLU A 115 3.48 14.75 -3.64
CA GLU A 115 3.58 15.56 -4.85
C GLU A 115 2.58 15.12 -5.93
N ARG A 116 2.42 13.81 -6.08
CA ARG A 116 1.49 13.15 -7.00
C ARG A 116 1.07 11.80 -6.47
N GLU A 117 -0.14 11.36 -6.85
CA GLU A 117 -0.62 10.00 -6.65
C GLU A 117 -0.72 9.29 -7.99
N LEU A 118 -0.03 8.16 -8.12
CA LEU A 118 0.01 7.35 -9.33
C LEU A 118 -0.57 5.96 -9.06
N CYS A 119 -1.31 5.42 -10.02
CA CYS A 119 -2.02 4.16 -9.86
C CYS A 119 -1.58 3.12 -10.89
N THR A 120 -0.94 2.04 -10.44
CA THR A 120 -0.50 0.97 -11.37
C THR A 120 -1.68 0.24 -12.01
N MET A 121 -2.84 0.18 -11.37
CA MET A 121 -4.07 -0.34 -12.00
C MET A 121 -4.52 0.54 -13.18
N GLN A 122 -4.40 1.87 -13.07
CA GLN A 122 -4.71 2.78 -14.19
C GLN A 122 -3.67 2.68 -15.31
N LEU A 123 -2.38 2.61 -14.96
CA LEU A 123 -1.31 2.37 -15.93
C LEU A 123 -1.50 1.03 -16.65
N SER A 124 -1.91 -0.01 -15.94
CA SER A 124 -2.24 -1.33 -16.48
C SER A 124 -3.41 -1.27 -17.48
N ARG A 125 -4.48 -0.50 -17.18
CA ARG A 125 -5.59 -0.26 -18.13
C ARG A 125 -5.14 0.47 -19.39
N ARG A 126 -4.21 1.42 -19.27
CA ARG A 126 -3.62 2.13 -20.43
C ARG A 126 -2.75 1.20 -21.27
N ALA A 127 -1.90 0.40 -20.64
CA ALA A 127 -0.98 -0.52 -21.32
C ALA A 127 -1.72 -1.70 -21.97
N PHE A 128 -2.82 -2.15 -21.35
CA PHE A 128 -3.58 -3.33 -21.78
C PHE A 128 -5.08 -3.03 -21.91
N PRO A 129 -5.51 -2.20 -22.88
CA PRO A 129 -6.88 -1.69 -22.95
C PRO A 129 -7.95 -2.73 -23.28
N ARG A 130 -7.56 -3.93 -23.76
CA ARG A 130 -8.47 -5.04 -24.09
C ARG A 130 -8.67 -6.02 -22.94
N GLU A 131 -7.90 -5.88 -21.87
CA GLU A 131 -7.95 -6.78 -20.73
C GLU A 131 -9.12 -6.42 -19.82
N ARG A 132 -9.79 -7.45 -19.27
CA ARG A 132 -10.94 -7.23 -18.39
C ARG A 132 -10.55 -7.02 -16.93
N ALA A 133 -9.40 -7.55 -16.53
CA ALA A 133 -8.97 -7.58 -15.15
C ALA A 133 -7.54 -7.03 -14.99
N HIS A 134 -7.38 -6.25 -13.91
CA HIS A 134 -6.17 -5.48 -13.63
C HIS A 134 -5.81 -5.50 -12.14
N ASN A 135 -6.28 -6.50 -11.37
CA ASN A 135 -5.80 -6.69 -10.00
C ASN A 135 -4.32 -7.10 -10.02
N LEU A 136 -3.65 -6.98 -8.86
CA LEU A 136 -2.19 -7.12 -8.79
C LEU A 136 -1.73 -8.51 -9.21
N THR A 137 -2.46 -9.56 -8.82
CA THR A 137 -2.17 -10.95 -9.23
C THR A 137 -2.15 -11.11 -10.74
N ILE A 138 -3.22 -10.69 -11.42
CA ILE A 138 -3.34 -10.80 -12.87
C ILE A 138 -2.31 -9.92 -13.58
N LEU A 139 -2.03 -8.74 -13.03
CA LEU A 139 -1.00 -7.86 -13.57
C LEU A 139 0.40 -8.47 -13.43
N ALA A 140 0.71 -9.07 -12.28
CA ALA A 140 1.98 -9.74 -12.03
C ALA A 140 2.19 -10.88 -13.02
N GLU A 141 1.20 -11.77 -13.16
CA GLU A 141 1.23 -12.87 -14.14
C GLU A 141 1.46 -12.33 -15.57
N ARG A 142 0.73 -11.30 -15.98
CA ARG A 142 0.85 -10.70 -17.31
C ARG A 142 2.24 -10.11 -17.57
N LEU A 143 2.89 -9.57 -16.55
CA LEU A 143 4.20 -8.97 -16.64
C LEU A 143 5.35 -9.96 -16.37
N GLY A 144 5.04 -11.22 -16.06
CA GLY A 144 6.04 -12.23 -15.69
C GLY A 144 6.71 -11.95 -14.35
N LEU A 145 5.98 -11.35 -13.40
CA LEU A 145 6.43 -11.03 -12.05
C LEU A 145 5.92 -12.06 -11.06
N GLU A 146 6.73 -12.35 -10.04
CA GLU A 146 6.40 -13.32 -9.00
C GLU A 146 6.37 -12.66 -7.62
N PHE A 147 5.44 -13.11 -6.78
CA PHE A 147 5.46 -12.77 -5.36
C PHE A 147 6.46 -13.68 -4.66
N ALA A 148 7.22 -13.13 -3.71
CA ALA A 148 8.00 -13.97 -2.79
C ALA A 148 7.07 -14.96 -2.06
N PRO A 149 7.55 -16.17 -1.68
CA PRO A 149 6.75 -17.13 -0.94
C PRO A 149 6.08 -16.52 0.31
N GLY A 150 4.75 -16.54 0.37
CA GLY A 150 3.97 -15.93 1.45
C GLY A 150 3.90 -14.40 1.44
N GLY A 151 4.39 -13.75 0.37
CA GLY A 151 4.41 -12.28 0.23
C GLY A 151 3.12 -11.70 -0.32
N ARG A 152 2.27 -12.49 -0.98
CA ARG A 152 0.96 -12.02 -1.45
C ARG A 152 0.05 -11.72 -0.26
N HIS A 153 -0.61 -10.57 -0.27
CA HIS A 153 -1.42 -10.08 0.86
C HIS A 153 -0.61 -9.86 2.14
N ARG A 154 0.66 -9.55 1.96
CA ARG A 154 1.51 -8.90 2.95
C ARG A 154 1.93 -7.59 2.33
N SER A 155 1.79 -6.50 3.06
CA SER A 155 1.90 -5.18 2.47
C SER A 155 3.25 -4.97 1.76
N TYR A 156 4.36 -5.40 2.38
CA TYR A 156 5.67 -5.30 1.74
C TYR A 156 5.84 -6.18 0.49
N GLY A 157 5.29 -7.40 0.50
CA GLY A 157 5.36 -8.29 -0.66
C GLY A 157 4.56 -7.75 -1.84
N ASP A 158 3.39 -7.15 -1.58
CA ASP A 158 2.58 -6.45 -2.57
C ASP A 158 3.26 -5.17 -3.08
N VAL A 159 3.98 -4.44 -2.21
CA VAL A 159 4.81 -3.28 -2.60
C VAL A 159 5.91 -3.67 -3.58
N GLN A 160 6.63 -4.76 -3.33
CA GLN A 160 7.72 -5.21 -4.20
C GLN A 160 7.21 -5.50 -5.61
N VAL A 161 6.11 -6.25 -5.73
CA VAL A 161 5.49 -6.55 -7.03
C VAL A 161 4.91 -5.29 -7.67
N THR A 162 4.27 -4.41 -6.90
CA THR A 162 3.75 -3.13 -7.40
C THR A 162 4.85 -2.23 -7.95
N ALA A 163 6.02 -2.20 -7.30
CA ALA A 163 7.17 -1.41 -7.73
C ALA A 163 7.76 -1.94 -9.04
N GLN A 164 7.91 -3.26 -9.16
CA GLN A 164 8.34 -3.90 -10.40
C GLN A 164 7.33 -3.66 -11.54
N ALA A 165 6.04 -3.82 -11.25
CA ALA A 165 4.96 -3.56 -12.20
C ALA A 165 4.94 -2.10 -12.66
N TYR A 166 5.15 -1.15 -11.74
CA TYR A 166 5.22 0.28 -12.07
C TYR A 166 6.34 0.57 -13.07
N LEU A 167 7.56 0.09 -12.81
CA LEU A 167 8.70 0.28 -13.71
C LEU A 167 8.41 -0.33 -15.08
N ARG A 168 7.90 -1.57 -15.12
CA ARG A 168 7.60 -2.26 -16.38
C ARG A 168 6.49 -1.59 -17.19
N LEU A 169 5.45 -1.10 -16.52
CA LEU A 169 4.35 -0.37 -17.18
C LEU A 169 4.82 0.96 -17.76
N ARG A 170 5.72 1.68 -17.07
CA ARG A 170 6.31 2.91 -17.59
C ARG A 170 7.12 2.68 -18.85
N GLU A 171 7.92 1.61 -18.88
CA GLU A 171 8.66 1.20 -20.07
C GLU A 171 7.72 0.89 -21.24
N LEU A 172 6.66 0.10 -21.00
CA LEU A 172 5.68 -0.27 -22.02
C LEU A 172 4.92 0.94 -22.59
N LEU A 173 4.68 1.96 -21.76
CA LEU A 173 3.99 3.19 -22.15
C LEU A 173 4.93 4.24 -22.75
N GLY A 174 6.24 3.97 -22.85
CA GLY A 174 7.23 4.91 -23.37
C GLY A 174 7.49 6.11 -22.43
N GLU A 175 7.15 5.98 -21.16
CA GLU A 175 7.29 7.04 -20.14
C GLU A 175 8.66 6.97 -19.42
N SER A 176 9.73 6.61 -20.14
CA SER A 176 11.10 6.52 -19.60
C SER A 176 11.67 7.93 -19.37
N GLY A 177 11.61 8.41 -18.12
CA GLY A 177 12.08 9.73 -17.70
C GLY A 177 12.34 9.80 -16.20
#